data_AF-A0A853L1M9-F1
#
_entry.id   AF-A0A853L1M9-F1
#
_cell.length_a   1.000
_cell.length_b   1.000
_cell.length_c   1.000
_cell.angle_alpha   90.00
_cell.angle_beta   90.00
_cell.angle_gamma   90.00
#
_symmetry.space_group_name_H-M   'P 1'
#
loop_
_entity.id
_entity.type
_entity.pdbx_description
1 polymer ?
#
loop_
_entity_poly.entity_id
_entity_poly.type
_entity_poly.pdbx_seq_one_letter_code
_entity_poly.pdbx_strand_id
1 'polypeptide(L)'
;MLPQEIIRRKREGEVLTDAEIAFFVKGITDNSISEGQVAALAMAVFFNGMTMDERADLTRNMRDSGTVLDWKALGLDGPVVDKHSTGGVGDKVSLMLGPIVGACGAFVPMISGRGLGHTGGTLDKFDSIPGYRTTPSLDEFAKVTREVGCAIIGQTADLAPADKRFYGIRDVTATVESIPLITASILSKKLAAGLDSLVMDVKFGSGAFMNEYERARELAESITEVATRNGVPTVALLTDMEQVLGDTVGNALEMQEAIDFLTGKHQEQRVYDVTMALAAEMLTVSGVAADVSDGLRMATEALENGKAAETFGKMVSSLGGPTDFVENTNKYLEAAPMINTVTAAKTGRVLSMDARKVGLALVSLKGGRTRADQKIDFAVGFTDFVKVGQPVSAETPICLAHTRDEAQLEEATALLREAIVIGEGDVDPTGTEPAVRERIVARKKG
;
A
#
# COMPACT_ATOMS: atom_id res chain seq x y z
N MET A 1 13.05 6.16 34.93
CA MET A 1 12.30 4.88 34.93
C MET A 1 13.27 3.77 34.51
N LEU A 2 13.02 2.52 34.87
CA LEU A 2 13.85 1.38 34.44
C LEU A 2 13.13 0.62 33.31
N PRO A 3 13.74 0.41 32.14
CA PRO A 3 13.12 -0.32 31.04
C PRO A 3 12.64 -1.73 31.44
N GLN A 4 13.41 -2.43 32.29
CA GLN A 4 13.05 -3.78 32.76
C GLN A 4 11.75 -3.80 33.58
N GLU A 5 11.46 -2.74 34.33
CA GLU A 5 10.24 -2.63 35.13
C GLU A 5 9.02 -2.43 34.24
N ILE A 6 9.15 -1.61 33.19
CA ILE A 6 8.08 -1.41 32.18
C ILE A 6 7.80 -2.73 31.44
N ILE A 7 8.85 -3.44 31.02
CA ILE A 7 8.72 -4.77 30.39
C ILE A 7 8.04 -5.75 31.34
N ARG A 8 8.44 -5.80 32.62
CA ARG A 8 7.80 -6.67 33.62
C ARG A 8 6.32 -6.37 33.73
N ARG A 9 5.94 -5.11 33.91
CA ARG A 9 4.52 -4.71 34.02
C ARG A 9 3.72 -5.16 32.80
N LYS A 10 4.23 -4.91 31.59
CA LYS A 10 3.56 -5.34 30.36
C LYS A 10 3.48 -6.86 30.22
N ARG A 11 4.51 -7.59 30.67
CA ARG A 11 4.52 -9.05 30.73
C ARG A 11 3.46 -9.61 31.69
N GLU A 12 3.21 -8.94 32.82
CA GLU A 12 2.14 -9.30 33.78
C GLU A 12 0.74 -8.86 33.33
N GLY A 13 0.59 -8.34 32.10
CA GLY A 13 -0.70 -7.91 31.55
C GLY A 13 -1.17 -6.55 32.08
N GLU A 14 -0.31 -5.78 32.75
CA GLU A 14 -0.66 -4.46 33.21
C GLU A 14 -0.72 -3.43 32.07
N VAL A 15 -1.53 -2.39 32.26
CA VAL A 15 -1.63 -1.23 31.37
C VAL A 15 -0.46 -0.29 31.63
N LEU A 16 0.28 0.04 30.57
CA LEU A 16 1.34 1.04 30.61
C LEU A 16 0.76 2.45 30.57
N THR A 17 1.39 3.35 31.30
CA THR A 17 1.05 4.78 31.27
C THR A 17 1.72 5.46 30.08
N ASP A 18 1.15 6.59 29.62
CA ASP A 18 1.76 7.42 28.57
C ASP A 18 3.22 7.77 28.89
N ALA A 19 3.53 8.12 30.16
CA ALA A 19 4.88 8.47 30.58
C ALA A 19 5.88 7.30 30.45
N GLU A 20 5.44 6.06 30.67
CA GLU A 20 6.26 4.87 30.46
C GLU A 20 6.48 4.58 28.99
N ILE A 21 5.42 4.72 28.17
CA ILE A 21 5.49 4.57 26.72
C ILE A 21 6.42 5.62 26.12
N ALA A 22 6.27 6.89 26.49
CA ALA A 22 7.11 8.00 26.07
C ALA A 22 8.59 7.77 26.42
N PHE A 23 8.85 7.32 27.66
CA PHE A 23 10.21 6.95 28.09
C PHE A 23 10.80 5.84 27.22
N PHE A 24 10.00 4.80 26.91
CA PHE A 24 10.47 3.68 26.11
C PHE A 24 10.72 4.07 24.65
N VAL A 25 9.82 4.82 24.04
CA VAL A 25 9.96 5.33 22.67
C VAL A 25 11.17 6.26 22.53
N LYS A 26 11.38 7.16 23.50
CA LYS A 26 12.58 8.00 23.55
C LYS A 26 13.85 7.13 23.59
N GLY A 27 13.85 6.10 24.44
CA GLY A 27 14.98 5.17 24.56
C GLY A 27 15.23 4.31 23.33
N ILE A 28 14.18 4.00 22.55
CA ILE A 28 14.32 3.41 21.21
C ILE A 28 15.04 4.41 20.29
N THR A 29 14.60 5.66 20.29
CA THR A 29 15.08 6.72 19.39
C THR A 29 16.55 7.09 19.63
N ASP A 30 16.94 7.29 20.89
CA ASP A 30 18.30 7.73 21.27
C ASP A 30 19.28 6.58 21.57
N ASN A 31 18.87 5.34 21.33
CA ASN A 31 19.64 4.11 21.59
C ASN A 31 19.98 3.84 23.06
N SER A 32 19.37 4.54 24.04
CA SER A 32 19.58 4.24 25.46
C SER A 32 18.88 2.95 25.94
N ILE A 33 17.90 2.44 25.20
CA ILE A 33 17.31 1.11 25.42
C ILE A 33 17.91 0.11 24.45
N SER A 34 18.37 -1.03 24.95
CA SER A 34 19.05 -2.05 24.15
C SER A 34 18.08 -2.83 23.26
N GLU A 35 18.59 -3.45 22.19
CA GLU A 35 17.79 -4.28 21.30
C GLU A 35 17.04 -5.39 22.04
N GLY A 36 17.69 -6.08 22.97
CA GLY A 36 17.06 -7.13 23.77
C GLY A 36 15.91 -6.61 24.65
N GLN A 37 15.98 -5.37 25.14
CA GLN A 37 14.88 -4.74 25.88
C GLN A 37 13.71 -4.40 24.96
N VAL A 38 13.99 -3.87 23.77
CA VAL A 38 12.95 -3.58 22.77
C VAL A 38 12.24 -4.86 22.33
N ALA A 39 12.99 -5.91 22.02
CA ALA A 39 12.45 -7.22 21.66
C ALA A 39 11.62 -7.83 22.79
N ALA A 40 12.07 -7.71 24.05
CA ALA A 40 11.33 -8.19 25.20
C ALA A 40 10.00 -7.44 25.41
N LEU A 41 9.97 -6.12 25.19
CA LEU A 41 8.71 -5.36 25.21
C LEU A 41 7.80 -5.76 24.05
N ALA A 42 8.34 -5.90 22.84
CA ALA A 42 7.58 -6.34 21.67
C ALA A 42 6.88 -7.68 21.91
N MET A 43 7.61 -8.64 22.49
CA MET A 43 7.07 -9.96 22.81
C MET A 43 6.04 -9.90 23.93
N ALA A 44 6.24 -9.06 24.96
CA ALA A 44 5.23 -8.82 25.99
C ALA A 44 3.93 -8.23 25.41
N VAL A 45 4.03 -7.29 24.46
CA VAL A 45 2.88 -6.73 23.72
C VAL A 45 2.26 -7.77 22.78
N PHE A 46 3.05 -8.65 22.17
CA PHE A 46 2.54 -9.72 21.32
C PHE A 46 1.58 -10.64 22.08
N PHE A 47 1.93 -11.05 23.31
CA PHE A 47 1.10 -11.93 24.12
C PHE A 47 -0.04 -11.22 24.87
N ASN A 48 0.22 -10.04 25.44
CA ASN A 48 -0.75 -9.36 26.31
C ASN A 48 -1.53 -8.24 25.60
N GLY A 49 -1.20 -7.93 24.35
CA GLY A 49 -1.83 -6.85 23.59
C GLY A 49 -1.59 -5.46 24.20
N MET A 50 -2.35 -4.48 23.74
CA MET A 50 -2.43 -3.13 24.29
C MET A 50 -3.89 -2.65 24.25
N THR A 51 -4.29 -1.91 25.27
CA THR A 51 -5.56 -1.17 25.28
C THR A 51 -5.55 -0.10 24.19
N MET A 52 -6.72 0.46 23.87
CA MET A 52 -6.80 1.49 22.83
C MET A 52 -6.06 2.79 23.22
N ASP A 53 -6.04 3.13 24.51
CA ASP A 53 -5.28 4.28 25.02
C ASP A 53 -3.77 4.04 24.88
N GLU A 54 -3.29 2.84 25.26
CA GLU A 54 -1.89 2.45 25.06
C GLU A 54 -1.47 2.49 23.58
N ARG A 55 -2.32 2.01 22.67
CA ARG A 55 -2.06 2.07 21.21
C ARG A 55 -1.97 3.51 20.73
N ALA A 56 -2.88 4.38 21.19
CA ALA A 56 -2.89 5.80 20.85
C ALA A 56 -1.63 6.51 21.36
N ASP A 57 -1.23 6.24 22.60
CA ASP A 57 -0.03 6.80 23.20
C ASP A 57 1.24 6.30 22.51
N LEU A 58 1.35 5.00 22.20
CA LEU A 58 2.49 4.46 21.47
C LEU A 58 2.63 5.11 20.08
N THR A 59 1.50 5.22 19.36
CA THR A 59 1.46 5.85 18.04
C THR A 59 1.89 7.31 18.10
N ARG A 60 1.36 8.08 19.05
CA ARG A 60 1.67 9.50 19.25
C ARG A 60 3.15 9.70 19.57
N ASN A 61 3.67 8.96 20.55
CA ASN A 61 5.07 9.09 20.94
C ASN A 61 6.02 8.65 19.82
N MET A 62 5.66 7.63 19.03
CA MET A 62 6.46 7.22 17.86
C MET A 62 6.42 8.27 16.74
N ARG A 63 5.26 8.89 16.48
CA ARG A 63 5.13 10.04 15.56
C ARG A 63 6.06 11.17 15.99
N ASP A 64 6.01 11.52 17.28
CA ASP A 64 6.74 12.67 17.87
C ASP A 64 8.22 12.38 18.11
N SER A 65 8.71 11.19 17.74
CA SER A 65 10.14 10.85 17.85
C SER A 65 11.02 11.54 16.82
N GLY A 66 10.43 12.18 15.80
CA GLY A 66 11.13 12.87 14.72
C GLY A 66 10.35 14.05 14.17
N THR A 67 10.52 14.32 12.89
CA THR A 67 9.84 15.44 12.23
C THR A 67 8.36 15.13 12.04
N VAL A 68 7.50 16.12 12.28
CA VAL A 68 6.09 16.12 11.88
C VAL A 68 5.90 17.24 10.87
N LEU A 69 5.41 16.91 9.68
CA LEU A 69 5.21 17.88 8.60
C LEU A 69 4.04 18.81 8.91
N ASP A 70 4.20 20.08 8.57
CA ASP A 70 3.14 21.09 8.63
C ASP A 70 2.91 21.67 7.22
N TRP A 71 1.89 21.16 6.55
CA TRP A 71 1.55 21.55 5.18
C TRP A 71 1.03 22.98 5.07
N LYS A 72 0.41 23.51 6.12
CA LYS A 72 -0.05 24.91 6.15
C LYS A 72 1.15 25.84 6.17
N ALA A 73 2.16 25.53 6.98
CA ALA A 73 3.43 26.25 6.97
C ALA A 73 4.16 26.14 5.62
N LEU A 74 3.96 25.04 4.88
CA LEU A 74 4.48 24.83 3.53
C LEU A 74 3.57 25.40 2.42
N GLY A 75 2.51 26.15 2.77
CA GLY A 75 1.68 26.90 1.84
C GLY A 75 0.65 26.08 1.07
N LEU A 76 0.17 24.96 1.63
CA LEU A 76 -1.03 24.28 1.14
C LEU A 76 -2.26 24.90 1.82
N ASP A 77 -3.22 25.37 1.03
CA ASP A 77 -4.41 26.14 1.44
C ASP A 77 -5.71 25.33 1.43
N GLY A 78 -5.61 24.00 1.34
CA GLY A 78 -6.71 23.05 1.25
C GLY A 78 -6.46 21.81 2.11
N PRO A 79 -7.43 20.89 2.16
CA PRO A 79 -7.35 19.73 3.03
C PRO A 79 -6.28 18.74 2.53
N VAL A 80 -5.48 18.24 3.45
CA VAL A 80 -4.44 17.25 3.18
C VAL A 80 -4.95 15.85 3.51
N VAL A 81 -5.01 14.99 2.50
CA VAL A 81 -5.52 13.62 2.62
C VAL A 81 -4.56 12.64 1.96
N ASP A 82 -4.42 11.46 2.56
CA ASP A 82 -3.60 10.39 2.00
C ASP A 82 -4.30 9.04 2.12
N LYS A 83 -3.79 8.06 1.38
CA LYS A 83 -4.18 6.66 1.46
C LYS A 83 -2.99 5.80 1.88
N HIS A 84 -3.22 4.83 2.76
CA HIS A 84 -2.27 3.75 2.99
C HIS A 84 -2.90 2.39 2.67
N SER A 85 -2.13 1.51 2.03
CA SER A 85 -2.50 0.11 1.82
C SER A 85 -1.60 -0.78 2.67
N THR A 86 -2.14 -1.86 3.23
CA THR A 86 -1.31 -2.90 3.88
C THR A 86 -0.46 -3.69 2.89
N GLY A 87 -0.66 -3.49 1.58
CA GLY A 87 0.10 -4.13 0.51
C GLY A 87 -0.61 -5.36 -0.07
N GLY A 88 -0.36 -5.60 -1.35
CA GLY A 88 -0.93 -6.70 -2.12
C GLY A 88 -0.21 -6.90 -3.46
N VAL A 89 -0.69 -7.85 -4.26
CA VAL A 89 -0.11 -8.19 -5.57
C VAL A 89 -0.98 -7.61 -6.68
N GLY A 90 -0.38 -6.83 -7.57
CA GLY A 90 -1.13 -5.98 -8.50
C GLY A 90 -1.77 -4.75 -7.82
N ASP A 91 -1.37 -4.37 -6.60
CA ASP A 91 -1.95 -3.18 -5.94
C ASP A 91 -1.38 -1.88 -6.53
N LYS A 92 -1.88 -1.48 -7.70
CA LYS A 92 -1.49 -0.25 -8.43
C LYS A 92 -2.35 0.97 -8.11
N VAL A 93 -3.33 0.82 -7.22
CA VAL A 93 -4.36 1.82 -6.90
C VAL A 93 -3.78 3.22 -6.64
N SER A 94 -2.68 3.31 -5.88
CA SER A 94 -2.07 4.59 -5.52
C SER A 94 -1.62 5.42 -6.74
N LEU A 95 -1.26 4.77 -7.85
CA LEU A 95 -0.80 5.45 -9.07
C LEU A 95 -1.91 6.31 -9.69
N MET A 96 -3.16 5.84 -9.63
CA MET A 96 -4.33 6.54 -10.16
C MET A 96 -5.02 7.40 -9.09
N LEU A 97 -5.07 6.90 -7.85
CA LEU A 97 -5.80 7.52 -6.75
C LEU A 97 -5.30 8.93 -6.41
N GLY A 98 -3.98 9.12 -6.34
CA GLY A 98 -3.38 10.43 -6.06
C GLY A 98 -3.83 11.50 -7.06
N PRO A 99 -3.64 11.29 -8.38
CA PRO A 99 -4.12 12.20 -9.41
C PRO A 99 -5.64 12.42 -9.44
N ILE A 100 -6.45 11.37 -9.23
CA ILE A 100 -7.91 11.50 -9.20
C ILE A 100 -8.35 12.44 -8.08
N VAL A 101 -7.85 12.22 -6.87
CA VAL A 101 -8.21 13.04 -5.71
C VAL A 101 -7.60 14.45 -5.81
N GLY A 102 -6.36 14.56 -6.30
CA GLY A 102 -5.70 15.84 -6.57
C GLY A 102 -6.48 16.71 -7.57
N ALA A 103 -6.99 16.10 -8.65
CA ALA A 103 -7.80 16.78 -9.64
C ALA A 103 -9.16 17.28 -9.10
N CYS A 104 -9.61 16.73 -7.97
CA CYS A 104 -10.86 17.10 -7.31
C CYS A 104 -10.69 18.19 -6.24
N GLY A 105 -9.46 18.64 -5.97
CA GLY A 105 -9.18 19.79 -5.10
C GLY A 105 -8.71 19.47 -3.68
N ALA A 106 -8.40 18.21 -3.36
CA ALA A 106 -7.67 17.87 -2.14
C ALA A 106 -6.15 17.80 -2.41
N PHE A 107 -5.32 18.00 -1.39
CA PHE A 107 -3.88 17.82 -1.51
C PHE A 107 -3.47 16.40 -1.08
N VAL A 108 -2.73 15.70 -1.95
CA VAL A 108 -2.25 14.32 -1.71
C VAL A 108 -0.72 14.26 -1.71
N PRO A 109 -0.05 14.63 -0.60
CA PRO A 109 1.38 14.46 -0.42
C PRO A 109 1.70 13.03 0.04
N MET A 110 1.59 12.06 -0.86
CA MET A 110 1.72 10.65 -0.52
C MET A 110 3.19 10.25 -0.31
N ILE A 111 3.50 9.90 0.94
CA ILE A 111 4.77 9.25 1.29
C ILE A 111 4.56 7.74 1.25
N SER A 112 5.15 7.08 0.26
CA SER A 112 4.99 5.66 0.00
C SER A 112 6.26 4.86 0.31
N GLY A 113 6.12 3.53 0.25
CA GLY A 113 7.19 2.56 0.48
C GLY A 113 7.65 1.87 -0.80
N ARG A 114 8.79 1.21 -0.69
CA ARG A 114 9.27 0.21 -1.65
C ARG A 114 8.68 -1.16 -1.32
N GLY A 115 8.79 -2.12 -2.24
CA GLY A 115 8.25 -3.46 -2.08
C GLY A 115 8.87 -4.19 -0.89
N LEU A 116 8.04 -4.96 -0.17
CA LEU A 116 8.44 -5.80 0.96
C LEU A 116 7.89 -7.22 0.74
N GLY A 117 8.76 -8.22 0.92
CA GLY A 117 8.40 -9.61 0.75
C GLY A 117 7.86 -9.90 -0.66
N HIS A 118 6.66 -10.45 -0.73
CA HIS A 118 5.97 -10.80 -1.98
C HIS A 118 5.19 -9.64 -2.62
N THR A 119 5.09 -8.49 -1.94
CA THR A 119 4.30 -7.35 -2.42
C THR A 119 5.16 -6.37 -3.21
N GLY A 120 4.60 -5.86 -4.31
CA GLY A 120 5.23 -4.79 -5.09
C GLY A 120 5.16 -3.44 -4.36
N GLY A 121 6.15 -2.58 -4.58
CA GLY A 121 6.17 -1.23 -4.00
C GLY A 121 5.68 -0.16 -4.97
N THR A 122 4.90 0.82 -4.50
CA THR A 122 4.48 1.95 -5.36
C THR A 122 5.68 2.73 -5.90
N LEU A 123 6.73 2.94 -5.09
CA LEU A 123 7.92 3.66 -5.54
C LEU A 123 8.73 2.90 -6.58
N ASP A 124 8.73 1.57 -6.51
CA ASP A 124 9.41 0.74 -7.48
C ASP A 124 8.73 0.85 -8.85
N LYS A 125 7.40 1.00 -8.88
CA LYS A 125 6.63 1.32 -10.09
C LYS A 125 6.98 2.71 -10.63
N PHE A 126 7.11 3.73 -9.78
CA PHE A 126 7.54 5.07 -10.22
C PHE A 126 8.98 5.13 -10.70
N ASP A 127 9.90 4.36 -10.11
CA ASP A 127 11.30 4.28 -10.57
C ASP A 127 11.42 3.63 -11.97
N SER A 128 10.36 2.98 -12.48
CA SER A 128 10.30 2.53 -13.87
C SER A 128 10.17 3.69 -14.88
N ILE A 129 9.79 4.89 -14.42
CA ILE A 129 9.71 6.09 -15.25
C ILE A 129 11.10 6.76 -15.30
N PRO A 130 11.74 6.86 -16.48
CA PRO A 130 13.05 7.49 -16.60
C PRO A 130 13.02 8.94 -16.10
N GLY A 131 13.91 9.27 -15.15
CA GLY A 131 14.09 10.64 -14.64
C GLY A 131 13.16 11.04 -13.48
N TYR A 132 12.13 10.25 -13.16
CA TYR A 132 11.26 10.54 -12.02
C TYR A 132 12.05 10.49 -10.71
N ARG A 133 12.01 11.57 -9.93
CA ARG A 133 12.69 11.69 -8.64
C ARG A 133 11.78 11.21 -7.51
N THR A 134 12.01 9.99 -7.03
CA THR A 134 11.31 9.44 -5.86
C THR A 134 11.78 9.99 -4.52
N THR A 135 12.88 10.76 -4.48
CA THR A 135 13.40 11.39 -3.24
C THR A 135 13.75 12.87 -3.47
N PRO A 136 12.78 13.74 -3.78
CA PRO A 136 13.00 15.17 -3.92
C PRO A 136 13.24 15.82 -2.55
N SER A 137 13.63 17.09 -2.55
CA SER A 137 13.65 17.89 -1.31
C SER A 137 12.23 18.14 -0.78
N LEU A 138 12.07 18.46 0.50
CA LEU A 138 10.77 18.79 1.09
C LEU A 138 10.13 20.03 0.41
N ASP A 139 10.94 21.04 0.06
CA ASP A 139 10.46 22.24 -0.64
C ASP A 139 9.93 21.91 -2.03
N GLU A 140 10.63 21.05 -2.77
CA GLU A 140 10.19 20.57 -4.08
C GLU A 140 8.94 19.71 -3.95
N PHE A 141 8.89 18.80 -2.98
CA PHE A 141 7.71 17.98 -2.69
C PHE A 141 6.48 18.85 -2.41
N ALA A 142 6.59 19.81 -1.49
CA ALA A 142 5.52 20.74 -1.17
C ALA A 142 5.11 21.60 -2.36
N LYS A 143 6.08 22.08 -3.16
CA LYS A 143 5.81 22.84 -4.37
C LYS A 143 4.98 22.02 -5.37
N VAL A 144 5.39 20.78 -5.67
CA VAL A 144 4.67 19.93 -6.62
C VAL A 144 3.28 19.61 -6.10
N THR A 145 3.13 19.24 -4.81
CA THR A 145 1.80 18.99 -4.24
C THR A 145 0.90 20.23 -4.34
N ARG A 146 1.43 21.44 -4.08
CA ARG A 146 0.66 22.68 -4.19
C ARG A 146 0.24 23.02 -5.62
N GLU A 147 1.15 22.86 -6.59
CA GLU A 147 0.91 23.23 -7.99
C GLU A 147 0.08 22.20 -8.76
N VAL A 148 0.19 20.92 -8.40
CA VAL A 148 -0.42 19.80 -9.12
C VAL A 148 -1.62 19.20 -8.37
N GLY A 149 -1.65 19.31 -7.04
CA GLY A 149 -2.64 18.65 -6.18
C GLY A 149 -2.14 17.33 -5.59
N CYS A 150 -1.14 16.67 -6.19
CA CYS A 150 -0.57 15.44 -5.65
C CYS A 150 0.93 15.28 -5.95
N ALA A 151 1.62 14.53 -5.10
CA ALA A 151 2.96 14.02 -5.36
C ALA A 151 3.18 12.70 -4.61
N ILE A 152 3.88 11.74 -5.24
CA ILE A 152 4.17 10.43 -4.64
C ILE A 152 5.68 10.27 -4.51
N ILE A 153 6.18 10.22 -3.28
CA ILE A 153 7.61 10.16 -2.97
C ILE A 153 7.92 9.09 -1.93
N GLY A 154 9.21 8.77 -1.78
CA GLY A 154 9.69 7.88 -0.75
C GLY A 154 9.84 8.53 0.61
N GLN A 155 9.98 7.68 1.62
CA GLN A 155 10.22 8.08 2.99
C GLN A 155 11.49 8.92 3.11
N THR A 156 11.38 10.07 3.76
CA THR A 156 12.53 10.86 4.23
C THR A 156 13.07 10.24 5.52
N ALA A 157 14.39 10.41 5.78
CA ALA A 157 15.06 9.73 6.89
C ALA A 157 14.55 10.14 8.30
N ASP A 158 13.85 11.27 8.41
CA ASP A 158 13.54 11.91 9.69
C ASP A 158 12.09 11.69 10.20
N LEU A 159 11.27 10.93 9.46
CA LEU A 159 9.89 10.64 9.88
C LEU A 159 9.84 9.43 10.81
N ALA A 160 9.34 9.62 12.03
CA ALA A 160 9.16 8.59 13.06
C ALA A 160 10.39 7.64 13.23
N PRO A 161 11.59 8.16 13.55
CA PRO A 161 12.82 7.35 13.66
C PRO A 161 12.74 6.22 14.69
N ALA A 162 11.90 6.35 15.72
CA ALA A 162 11.62 5.25 16.65
C ALA A 162 11.07 4.01 15.93
N ASP A 163 10.14 4.22 14.98
CA ASP A 163 9.52 3.14 14.21
C ASP A 163 10.55 2.38 13.38
N LYS A 164 11.46 3.09 12.72
CA LYS A 164 12.50 2.45 11.89
C LYS A 164 13.30 1.41 12.68
N ARG A 165 13.75 1.77 13.88
CA ARG A 165 14.49 0.85 14.76
C ARG A 165 13.57 -0.23 15.33
N PHE A 166 12.37 0.14 15.77
CA PHE A 166 11.44 -0.81 16.38
C PHE A 166 10.98 -1.88 15.38
N TYR A 167 10.63 -1.48 14.15
CA TYR A 167 10.29 -2.38 13.05
C TYR A 167 11.46 -3.30 12.69
N GLY A 168 12.69 -2.76 12.55
CA GLY A 168 13.86 -3.58 12.25
C GLY A 168 14.12 -4.69 13.29
N ILE A 169 13.85 -4.42 14.56
CA ILE A 169 13.95 -5.43 15.63
C ILE A 169 12.79 -6.43 15.54
N ARG A 170 11.57 -5.96 15.28
CA ARG A 170 10.37 -6.82 15.15
C ARG A 170 10.51 -7.83 14.02
N ASP A 171 11.10 -7.41 12.89
CA ASP A 171 11.31 -8.18 11.67
C ASP A 171 12.18 -9.44 11.90
N VAL A 172 13.10 -9.38 12.86
CA VAL A 172 14.02 -10.49 13.20
C VAL A 172 13.68 -11.20 14.52
N THR A 173 12.58 -10.83 15.16
CA THR A 173 12.16 -11.39 16.48
C THR A 173 10.77 -12.04 16.46
N ALA A 174 10.18 -12.23 15.27
CA ALA A 174 8.84 -12.79 15.11
C ALA A 174 7.76 -12.02 15.90
N THR A 175 7.87 -10.69 15.94
CA THR A 175 6.91 -9.80 16.63
C THR A 175 6.25 -8.78 15.67
N VAL A 176 6.34 -9.02 14.36
CA VAL A 176 5.69 -8.17 13.36
C VAL A 176 4.16 -8.27 13.46
N GLU A 177 3.62 -9.48 13.60
CA GLU A 177 2.19 -9.83 13.48
C GLU A 177 1.32 -9.45 14.70
N SER A 178 1.70 -8.38 15.42
CA SER A 178 0.93 -7.83 16.55
C SER A 178 0.14 -6.59 16.11
N ILE A 179 -1.20 -6.64 16.17
CA ILE A 179 -2.09 -5.54 15.74
C ILE A 179 -1.74 -4.20 16.41
N PRO A 180 -1.52 -4.11 17.74
CA PRO A 180 -1.05 -2.88 18.37
C PRO A 180 0.23 -2.30 17.75
N LEU A 181 1.23 -3.15 17.50
CA LEU A 181 2.52 -2.73 16.96
C LEU A 181 2.43 -2.36 15.48
N ILE A 182 1.62 -3.08 14.70
CA ILE A 182 1.34 -2.74 13.29
C ILE A 182 0.63 -1.40 13.21
N THR A 183 -0.41 -1.21 14.04
CA THR A 183 -1.17 0.04 14.09
C THR A 183 -0.26 1.22 14.40
N ALA A 184 0.54 1.13 15.48
CA ALA A 184 1.47 2.20 15.85
C ALA A 184 2.56 2.43 14.81
N SER A 185 3.07 1.36 14.20
CA SER A 185 4.07 1.46 13.14
C SER A 185 3.53 2.18 11.92
N ILE A 186 2.38 1.77 11.37
CA ILE A 186 1.77 2.40 10.20
C ILE A 186 1.43 3.87 10.50
N LEU A 187 0.70 4.10 11.59
CA LEU A 187 0.16 5.42 11.88
C LEU A 187 1.23 6.42 12.32
N SER A 188 2.27 6.01 13.06
CA SER A 188 3.33 6.97 13.44
C SER A 188 3.93 7.67 12.24
N LYS A 189 4.19 6.94 11.15
CA LYS A 189 4.69 7.50 9.88
C LYS A 189 3.64 8.36 9.17
N LYS A 190 2.40 7.88 9.06
CA LYS A 190 1.33 8.61 8.34
C LYS A 190 0.88 9.87 9.07
N LEU A 191 0.80 9.84 10.39
CA LEU A 191 0.50 11.01 11.20
C LEU A 191 1.68 11.99 11.24
N ALA A 192 2.93 11.50 11.15
CA ALA A 192 4.10 12.37 11.03
C ALA A 192 4.14 13.09 9.66
N ALA A 193 3.45 12.55 8.65
CA ALA A 193 3.25 13.22 7.37
C ALA A 193 2.21 14.36 7.43
N GLY A 194 1.66 14.73 8.60
CA GLY A 194 0.89 15.97 8.76
C GLY A 194 -0.51 15.97 8.14
N LEU A 195 -1.14 14.81 8.02
CA LEU A 195 -2.43 14.65 7.32
C LEU A 195 -3.60 15.25 8.10
N ASP A 196 -4.53 15.90 7.42
CA ASP A 196 -5.83 16.29 8.00
C ASP A 196 -6.78 15.09 8.08
N SER A 197 -6.65 14.13 7.16
CA SER A 197 -7.47 12.91 7.12
C SER A 197 -6.76 11.75 6.42
N LEU A 198 -7.22 10.52 6.67
CA LEU A 198 -6.59 9.30 6.15
C LEU A 198 -7.64 8.28 5.70
N VAL A 199 -7.37 7.60 4.58
CA VAL A 199 -8.11 6.40 4.20
C VAL A 199 -7.16 5.19 4.21
N MET A 200 -7.62 4.10 4.82
CA MET A 200 -6.88 2.86 4.94
C MET A 200 -7.48 1.80 4.02
N ASP A 201 -6.64 1.18 3.21
CA ASP A 201 -6.97 0.04 2.38
C ASP A 201 -6.36 -1.20 3.03
N VAL A 202 -7.18 -1.92 3.79
CA VAL A 202 -6.73 -3.09 4.54
C VAL A 202 -7.09 -4.34 3.75
N LYS A 203 -6.06 -4.98 3.20
CA LYS A 203 -6.21 -6.18 2.39
C LYS A 203 -6.52 -7.39 3.27
N PHE A 204 -7.32 -8.31 2.76
CA PHE A 204 -7.48 -9.67 3.31
C PHE A 204 -7.28 -10.73 2.22
N GLY A 205 -7.01 -11.97 2.62
CA GLY A 205 -6.83 -13.10 1.72
C GLY A 205 -5.38 -13.46 1.41
N SER A 206 -5.18 -14.44 0.52
CA SER A 206 -3.88 -15.10 0.31
C SER A 206 -2.70 -14.17 -0.01
N GLY A 207 -2.93 -13.05 -0.72
CA GLY A 207 -1.91 -12.06 -1.06
C GLY A 207 -1.76 -10.92 -0.05
N ALA A 208 -2.61 -10.84 0.96
CA ALA A 208 -2.59 -9.78 1.96
C ALA A 208 -1.51 -9.98 3.03
N PHE A 209 -1.30 -8.93 3.84
CA PHE A 209 -0.53 -9.04 5.07
C PHE A 209 -1.32 -9.79 6.16
N MET A 210 -2.63 -9.60 6.24
CA MET A 210 -3.54 -10.33 7.12
C MET A 210 -4.39 -11.29 6.28
N ASN A 211 -4.11 -12.59 6.32
CA ASN A 211 -4.85 -13.54 5.50
C ASN A 211 -6.32 -13.67 5.94
N GLU A 212 -6.55 -13.77 7.25
CA GLU A 212 -7.88 -13.97 7.82
C GLU A 212 -8.71 -12.69 7.83
N TYR A 213 -9.93 -12.77 7.29
CA TYR A 213 -10.86 -11.63 7.19
C TYR A 213 -11.11 -10.94 8.55
N GLU A 214 -11.38 -11.71 9.61
CA GLU A 214 -11.65 -11.14 10.94
C GLU A 214 -10.43 -10.44 11.55
N ARG A 215 -9.21 -10.92 11.25
CA ARG A 215 -7.96 -10.27 11.67
C ARG A 215 -7.72 -8.97 10.89
N ALA A 216 -8.06 -8.95 9.60
CA ALA A 216 -8.03 -7.73 8.79
C ALA A 216 -9.05 -6.70 9.32
N ARG A 217 -10.27 -7.13 9.68
CA ARG A 217 -11.29 -6.29 10.34
C ARG A 217 -10.77 -5.72 11.65
N GLU A 218 -10.21 -6.54 12.54
CA GLU A 218 -9.65 -6.09 13.83
C GLU A 218 -8.52 -5.06 13.64
N LEU A 219 -7.66 -5.26 12.64
CA LEU A 219 -6.61 -4.30 12.28
C LEU A 219 -7.21 -2.97 11.79
N ALA A 220 -8.20 -3.02 10.91
CA ALA A 220 -8.88 -1.83 10.39
C ALA A 220 -9.60 -1.03 11.50
N GLU A 221 -10.28 -1.71 12.43
CA GLU A 221 -10.88 -1.08 13.61
C GLU A 221 -9.80 -0.41 14.49
N SER A 222 -8.70 -1.12 14.75
CA SER A 222 -7.57 -0.58 15.53
C SER A 222 -6.99 0.68 14.89
N ILE A 223 -6.74 0.66 13.58
CA ILE A 223 -6.15 1.79 12.87
C ILE A 223 -7.10 2.99 12.84
N THR A 224 -8.37 2.78 12.49
CA THR A 224 -9.35 3.88 12.41
C THR A 224 -9.57 4.55 13.77
N GLU A 225 -9.66 3.76 14.85
CA GLU A 225 -9.86 4.30 16.19
C GLU A 225 -8.61 5.03 16.71
N VAL A 226 -7.42 4.45 16.54
CA VAL A 226 -6.15 5.06 17.00
C VAL A 226 -5.83 6.35 16.26
N ALA A 227 -6.03 6.39 14.93
CA ALA A 227 -5.79 7.58 14.14
C ALA A 227 -6.75 8.72 14.52
N THR A 228 -8.04 8.40 14.67
CA THR A 228 -9.07 9.37 15.07
C THR A 228 -8.81 9.92 16.48
N ARG A 229 -8.37 9.06 17.42
CA ARG A 229 -7.95 9.50 18.78
C ARG A 229 -6.73 10.43 18.76
N ASN A 230 -5.90 10.32 17.73
CA ASN A 230 -4.74 11.19 17.50
C ASN A 230 -5.06 12.40 16.59
N GLY A 231 -6.34 12.70 16.37
CA GLY A 231 -6.78 13.91 15.69
C GLY A 231 -6.89 13.83 14.17
N VAL A 232 -6.73 12.64 13.58
CA VAL A 232 -6.84 12.44 12.13
C VAL A 232 -8.03 11.54 11.84
N PRO A 233 -9.18 12.10 11.41
CA PRO A 233 -10.34 11.33 10.98
C PRO A 233 -9.93 10.28 9.94
N THR A 234 -10.30 9.02 10.19
CA THR A 234 -9.85 7.91 9.37
C THR A 234 -10.98 6.94 9.08
N VAL A 235 -11.05 6.52 7.82
CA VAL A 235 -11.92 5.44 7.32
C VAL A 235 -11.04 4.29 6.84
N ALA A 236 -11.47 3.05 7.02
CA ALA A 236 -10.82 1.89 6.45
C ALA A 236 -11.79 1.12 5.54
N LEU A 237 -11.30 0.63 4.42
CA LEU A 237 -11.99 -0.32 3.55
C LEU A 237 -11.28 -1.68 3.63
N LEU A 238 -12.06 -2.75 3.84
CA LEU A 238 -11.58 -4.11 3.69
C LEU A 238 -11.69 -4.51 2.22
N THR A 239 -10.56 -4.83 1.58
CA THR A 239 -10.53 -5.15 0.16
C THR A 239 -9.85 -6.48 -0.14
N ASP A 240 -10.37 -7.17 -1.17
CA ASP A 240 -10.01 -8.52 -1.55
C ASP A 240 -8.60 -8.58 -2.17
N MET A 241 -7.80 -9.53 -1.68
CA MET A 241 -6.48 -9.87 -2.20
C MET A 241 -6.30 -11.40 -2.30
N GLU A 242 -7.39 -12.13 -2.54
CA GLU A 242 -7.37 -13.57 -2.82
C GLU A 242 -6.88 -13.87 -4.24
N GLN A 243 -6.91 -12.88 -5.11
CA GLN A 243 -6.32 -12.93 -6.45
C GLN A 243 -5.65 -11.59 -6.76
N VAL A 244 -4.85 -11.58 -7.83
CA VAL A 244 -4.23 -10.35 -8.35
C VAL A 244 -5.28 -9.25 -8.53
N LEU A 245 -4.95 -8.04 -8.10
CA LEU A 245 -5.75 -6.85 -8.40
C LEU A 245 -5.35 -6.32 -9.78
N GLY A 246 -6.29 -6.33 -10.73
CA GLY A 246 -6.05 -5.90 -12.11
C GLY A 246 -5.43 -6.98 -13.00
N ASP A 247 -4.95 -6.58 -14.18
CA ASP A 247 -4.48 -7.50 -15.22
C ASP A 247 -2.96 -7.68 -15.26
N THR A 248 -2.23 -6.82 -14.57
CA THR A 248 -0.77 -6.84 -14.55
C THR A 248 -0.19 -6.99 -13.15
N VAL A 249 0.97 -7.64 -13.10
CA VAL A 249 1.84 -7.75 -11.91
C VAL A 249 3.26 -7.43 -12.33
N GLY A 250 3.86 -6.39 -11.76
CA GLY A 250 5.18 -5.91 -12.13
C GLY A 250 5.37 -4.42 -11.82
N ASN A 251 6.42 -3.83 -12.39
CA ASN A 251 6.71 -2.41 -12.16
C ASN A 251 6.26 -1.54 -13.35
N ALA A 252 6.94 -1.67 -14.50
CA ALA A 252 6.57 -0.95 -15.72
C ALA A 252 5.19 -1.38 -16.25
N LEU A 253 4.86 -2.66 -16.13
CA LEU A 253 3.58 -3.22 -16.57
C LEU A 253 2.39 -2.63 -15.78
N GLU A 254 2.54 -2.51 -14.45
CA GLU A 254 1.51 -1.89 -13.61
C GLU A 254 1.44 -0.37 -13.80
N MET A 255 2.55 0.27 -14.16
CA MET A 255 2.57 1.68 -14.56
C MET A 255 1.79 1.88 -15.87
N GLN A 256 1.95 1.00 -16.85
CA GLN A 256 1.20 1.01 -18.10
C GLN A 256 -0.32 0.85 -17.83
N GLU A 257 -0.72 -0.13 -17.02
CA GLU A 257 -2.13 -0.33 -16.66
C GLU A 257 -2.72 0.90 -15.93
N ALA A 258 -1.94 1.57 -15.08
CA ALA A 258 -2.37 2.81 -14.43
C ALA A 258 -2.62 3.96 -15.43
N ILE A 259 -1.79 4.08 -16.49
CA ILE A 259 -2.00 5.06 -17.55
C ILE A 259 -3.23 4.70 -18.40
N ASP A 260 -3.39 3.43 -18.76
CA ASP A 260 -4.56 2.98 -19.52
C ASP A 260 -5.86 3.19 -18.73
N PHE A 261 -5.80 3.02 -17.40
CA PHE A 261 -6.90 3.35 -16.50
C PHE A 261 -7.24 4.84 -16.53
N LEU A 262 -6.24 5.71 -16.32
CA LEU A 262 -6.43 7.16 -16.25
C LEU A 262 -6.89 7.76 -17.59
N THR A 263 -6.49 7.16 -18.71
CA THR A 263 -6.86 7.61 -20.07
C THR A 263 -8.14 6.96 -20.60
N GLY A 264 -8.76 6.05 -19.83
CA GLY A 264 -9.98 5.35 -20.23
C GLY A 264 -9.79 4.31 -21.34
N LYS A 265 -8.55 3.93 -21.67
CA LYS A 265 -8.26 2.90 -22.68
C LYS A 265 -8.66 1.51 -22.19
N HIS A 266 -8.37 1.22 -20.92
CA HIS A 266 -8.72 -0.03 -20.27
C HIS A 266 -8.84 0.18 -18.76
N GLN A 267 -9.93 -0.30 -18.17
CA GLN A 267 -10.22 -0.16 -16.74
C GLN A 267 -10.72 -1.50 -16.23
N GLU A 268 -9.83 -2.31 -15.68
CA GLU A 268 -10.22 -3.58 -15.05
C GLU A 268 -11.18 -3.30 -13.89
N GLN A 269 -12.28 -4.06 -13.82
CA GLN A 269 -13.41 -3.74 -12.95
C GLN A 269 -13.04 -3.73 -11.47
N ARG A 270 -12.25 -4.70 -10.98
CA ARG A 270 -11.86 -4.74 -9.57
C ARG A 270 -10.93 -3.59 -9.20
N VAL A 271 -10.00 -3.22 -10.09
CA VAL A 271 -9.14 -2.03 -9.92
C VAL A 271 -10.00 -0.77 -9.86
N TYR A 272 -10.98 -0.66 -10.75
CA TYR A 272 -11.93 0.45 -10.77
C TYR A 272 -12.70 0.55 -9.45
N ASP A 273 -13.35 -0.54 -9.03
CA ASP A 273 -14.18 -0.57 -7.82
C ASP A 273 -13.39 -0.14 -6.58
N VAL A 274 -12.18 -0.69 -6.39
CA VAL A 274 -11.33 -0.35 -5.24
C VAL A 274 -10.83 1.09 -5.33
N THR A 275 -10.35 1.53 -6.50
CA THR A 275 -9.80 2.88 -6.68
C THR A 275 -10.87 3.94 -6.45
N MET A 276 -12.06 3.75 -7.02
CA MET A 276 -13.15 4.72 -6.93
C MET A 276 -13.78 4.76 -5.54
N ALA A 277 -13.90 3.62 -4.85
CA ALA A 277 -14.35 3.58 -3.47
C ALA A 277 -13.40 4.34 -2.53
N LEU A 278 -12.08 4.12 -2.68
CA LEU A 278 -11.08 4.84 -1.89
C LEU A 278 -11.07 6.34 -2.21
N ALA A 279 -11.20 6.73 -3.48
CA ALA A 279 -11.27 8.14 -3.88
C ALA A 279 -12.50 8.83 -3.26
N ALA A 280 -13.67 8.18 -3.30
CA ALA A 280 -14.88 8.71 -2.71
C ALA A 280 -14.74 8.94 -1.19
N GLU A 281 -14.15 7.99 -0.47
CA GLU A 281 -13.86 8.15 0.96
C GLU A 281 -12.86 9.28 1.21
N MET A 282 -11.78 9.39 0.43
CA MET A 282 -10.78 10.45 0.59
C MET A 282 -11.40 11.84 0.40
N LEU A 283 -12.24 12.01 -0.61
CA LEU A 283 -12.93 13.28 -0.88
C LEU A 283 -13.96 13.61 0.21
N THR A 284 -14.63 12.60 0.76
CA THR A 284 -15.60 12.79 1.84
C THR A 284 -14.92 13.14 3.17
N VAL A 285 -13.91 12.37 3.57
CA VAL A 285 -13.25 12.54 4.88
C VAL A 285 -12.41 13.82 4.93
N SER A 286 -11.91 14.29 3.79
CA SER A 286 -11.24 15.59 3.66
C SER A 286 -12.19 16.78 3.66
N GLY A 287 -13.51 16.55 3.55
CA GLY A 287 -14.54 17.59 3.46
C GLY A 287 -14.63 18.28 2.10
N VAL A 288 -13.97 17.74 1.06
CA VAL A 288 -14.08 18.23 -0.33
C VAL A 288 -15.44 17.85 -0.92
N ALA A 289 -15.92 16.64 -0.64
CA ALA A 289 -17.24 16.16 -1.01
C ALA A 289 -18.19 16.16 0.20
N ALA A 290 -19.49 16.37 -0.06
CA ALA A 290 -20.49 16.40 1.01
C ALA A 290 -20.74 15.02 1.65
N ASP A 291 -20.68 13.97 0.83
CA ASP A 291 -20.84 12.57 1.21
C ASP A 291 -20.15 11.65 0.19
N VAL A 292 -20.17 10.34 0.45
CA VAL A 292 -19.52 9.32 -0.39
C VAL A 292 -20.10 9.29 -1.81
N SER A 293 -21.40 9.57 -1.99
CA SER A 293 -22.01 9.59 -3.32
C SER A 293 -21.53 10.79 -4.13
N ASP A 294 -21.41 11.95 -3.49
CA ASP A 294 -20.84 13.14 -4.13
C ASP A 294 -19.34 12.96 -4.42
N GLY A 295 -18.60 12.34 -3.49
CA GLY A 295 -17.19 12.01 -3.69
C GLY A 295 -16.96 11.08 -4.87
N LEU A 296 -17.79 10.04 -5.01
CA LEU A 296 -17.75 9.13 -6.17
C LEU A 296 -18.06 9.88 -7.47
N ARG A 297 -19.09 10.74 -7.48
CA ARG A 297 -19.44 11.56 -8.65
C ARG A 297 -18.29 12.46 -9.09
N MET A 298 -17.64 13.16 -8.15
CA MET A 298 -16.49 14.02 -8.43
C MET A 298 -15.30 13.24 -8.99
N ALA A 299 -14.97 12.10 -8.37
CA ALA A 299 -13.88 11.24 -8.83
C ALA A 299 -14.14 10.68 -10.25
N THR A 300 -15.37 10.23 -10.53
CA THR A 300 -15.76 9.76 -11.86
C THR A 300 -15.66 10.87 -12.89
N GLU A 301 -16.15 12.07 -12.57
CA GLU A 301 -16.05 13.23 -13.48
C GLU A 301 -14.58 13.56 -13.81
N ALA A 302 -13.68 13.54 -12.82
CA ALA A 302 -12.25 13.81 -13.01
C ALA A 302 -11.54 12.75 -13.89
N LEU A 303 -12.01 11.51 -13.85
CA LEU A 303 -11.52 10.42 -14.69
C LEU A 303 -12.04 10.58 -16.14
N GLU A 304 -13.34 10.76 -16.31
CA GLU A 304 -14.00 10.83 -17.62
C GLU A 304 -13.61 12.07 -18.44
N ASN A 305 -13.38 13.21 -17.77
CA ASN A 305 -12.98 14.46 -18.46
C ASN A 305 -11.45 14.57 -18.68
N GLY A 306 -10.67 13.56 -18.28
CA GLY A 306 -9.22 13.49 -18.49
C GLY A 306 -8.37 14.32 -17.51
N LYS A 307 -8.97 15.06 -16.56
CA LYS A 307 -8.22 15.86 -15.57
C LYS A 307 -7.30 15.01 -14.70
N ALA A 308 -7.71 13.78 -14.36
CA ALA A 308 -6.87 12.87 -13.57
C ALA A 308 -5.59 12.48 -14.35
N ALA A 309 -5.70 12.18 -15.65
CA ALA A 309 -4.55 11.89 -16.50
C ALA A 309 -3.63 13.11 -16.67
N GLU A 310 -4.21 14.31 -16.86
CA GLU A 310 -3.44 15.57 -16.92
C GLU A 310 -2.67 15.82 -15.61
N THR A 311 -3.33 15.60 -14.47
CA THR A 311 -2.72 15.74 -13.14
C THR A 311 -1.57 14.76 -12.96
N PHE A 312 -1.72 13.50 -13.39
CA PHE A 312 -0.64 12.52 -13.38
C PHE A 312 0.55 12.97 -14.24
N GLY A 313 0.32 13.42 -15.47
CA GLY A 313 1.38 13.90 -16.36
C GLY A 313 2.14 15.12 -15.80
N LYS A 314 1.41 16.07 -15.18
CA LYS A 314 2.01 17.21 -14.47
C LYS A 314 2.85 16.76 -13.27
N MET A 315 2.37 15.80 -12.48
CA MET A 315 3.13 15.26 -11.35
C MET A 315 4.44 14.62 -11.84
N VAL A 316 4.36 13.74 -12.84
CA VAL A 316 5.53 13.05 -13.41
C VAL A 316 6.58 14.05 -13.91
N SER A 317 6.17 15.02 -14.73
CA SER A 317 7.09 16.02 -15.27
C SER A 317 7.66 16.95 -14.22
N SER A 318 6.86 17.37 -13.24
CA SER A 318 7.31 18.24 -12.14
C SER A 318 8.35 17.55 -11.24
N LEU A 319 8.28 16.22 -11.13
CA LEU A 319 9.27 15.40 -10.42
C LEU A 319 10.38 14.86 -11.34
N GLY A 320 10.52 15.41 -12.56
CA GLY A 320 11.68 15.14 -13.43
C GLY A 320 11.49 14.05 -14.48
N GLY A 321 10.33 13.40 -14.53
CA GLY A 321 9.99 12.49 -15.61
C GLY A 321 9.67 13.22 -16.93
N PRO A 322 9.36 12.47 -18.00
CA PRO A 322 9.08 13.05 -19.30
C PRO A 322 7.78 13.87 -19.33
N THR A 323 7.76 14.95 -20.11
CA THR A 323 6.58 15.85 -20.23
C THR A 323 5.44 15.26 -21.06
N ASP A 324 5.75 14.30 -21.92
CA ASP A 324 4.85 13.61 -22.85
C ASP A 324 4.66 12.12 -22.46
N PHE A 325 4.86 11.79 -21.18
CA PHE A 325 4.87 10.41 -20.67
C PHE A 325 3.52 9.71 -20.87
N VAL A 326 2.40 10.40 -20.58
CA VAL A 326 1.04 9.82 -20.67
C VAL A 326 0.70 9.41 -22.11
N GLU A 327 1.14 10.19 -23.09
CA GLU A 327 0.89 9.94 -24.50
C GLU A 327 1.85 8.92 -25.11
N ASN A 328 3.06 8.77 -24.53
CA ASN A 328 4.16 8.01 -25.12
C ASN A 328 4.79 7.00 -24.16
N THR A 329 4.00 6.32 -23.34
CA THR A 329 4.51 5.32 -22.36
C THR A 329 5.46 4.30 -22.99
N ASN A 330 5.13 3.76 -24.16
CA ASN A 330 5.95 2.78 -24.90
C ASN A 330 7.37 3.29 -25.29
N LYS A 331 7.58 4.61 -25.32
CA LYS A 331 8.89 5.22 -25.57
C LYS A 331 9.79 5.19 -24.33
N TYR A 332 9.18 5.18 -23.14
CA TYR A 332 9.86 5.41 -21.87
C TYR A 332 9.92 4.19 -20.96
N LEU A 333 8.86 3.39 -20.94
CA LEU A 333 8.81 2.16 -20.17
C LEU A 333 9.60 1.07 -20.89
N GLU A 334 10.56 0.47 -20.18
CA GLU A 334 11.35 -0.63 -20.73
C GLU A 334 10.48 -1.88 -20.91
N ALA A 335 10.59 -2.52 -22.08
CA ALA A 335 9.94 -3.79 -22.38
C ALA A 335 10.91 -4.96 -22.20
N ALA A 336 10.41 -6.08 -21.68
CA ALA A 336 11.17 -7.32 -21.64
C ALA A 336 11.39 -7.86 -23.07
N PRO A 337 12.54 -8.48 -23.36
CA PRO A 337 12.85 -9.00 -24.70
C PRO A 337 12.06 -10.27 -25.07
N MET A 338 11.53 -11.00 -24.08
CA MET A 338 10.72 -12.20 -24.28
C MET A 338 9.36 -12.04 -23.63
N ILE A 339 8.31 -12.30 -24.42
CA ILE A 339 6.92 -12.30 -23.97
C ILE A 339 6.32 -13.63 -24.42
N ASN A 340 6.00 -14.50 -23.45
CA ASN A 340 5.58 -15.87 -23.72
C ASN A 340 4.29 -16.22 -22.97
N THR A 341 3.46 -17.07 -23.56
CA THR A 341 2.23 -17.55 -22.93
C THR A 341 2.55 -18.55 -21.82
N VAL A 342 1.97 -18.33 -20.64
CA VAL A 342 1.98 -19.32 -19.56
C VAL A 342 0.67 -20.10 -19.62
N THR A 343 0.72 -21.36 -20.02
CA THR A 343 -0.48 -22.20 -20.14
C THR A 343 -0.68 -23.07 -18.90
N ALA A 344 -1.94 -23.39 -18.60
CA ALA A 344 -2.26 -24.36 -17.57
C ALA A 344 -1.82 -25.79 -17.96
N ALA A 345 -1.59 -26.62 -16.95
CA ALA A 345 -1.28 -28.04 -17.17
C ALA A 345 -2.50 -28.85 -17.68
N LYS A 346 -3.71 -28.33 -17.48
CA LYS A 346 -4.97 -28.95 -17.92
C LYS A 346 -6.01 -27.87 -18.22
N THR A 347 -6.97 -28.20 -19.08
CA THR A 347 -8.15 -27.39 -19.34
C THR A 347 -9.11 -27.44 -18.15
N GLY A 348 -9.78 -26.33 -17.85
CA GLY A 348 -10.78 -26.26 -16.79
C GLY A 348 -11.17 -24.81 -16.49
N ARG A 349 -11.57 -24.56 -15.24
CA ARG A 349 -11.86 -23.22 -14.73
C ARG A 349 -10.93 -22.91 -13.56
N VAL A 350 -10.53 -21.64 -13.40
CA VAL A 350 -9.79 -21.20 -12.21
C VAL A 350 -10.70 -21.29 -10.99
N LEU A 351 -10.35 -22.17 -10.04
CA LEU A 351 -11.09 -22.37 -8.80
C LEU A 351 -10.61 -21.41 -7.72
N SER A 352 -9.30 -21.20 -7.62
CA SER A 352 -8.68 -20.25 -6.69
C SER A 352 -7.30 -19.82 -7.18
N MET A 353 -6.79 -18.75 -6.57
CA MET A 353 -5.46 -18.20 -6.81
C MET A 353 -4.77 -17.96 -5.45
N ASP A 354 -3.48 -18.24 -5.37
CA ASP A 354 -2.62 -17.84 -4.26
C ASP A 354 -1.83 -16.60 -4.71
N ALA A 355 -2.37 -15.42 -4.40
CA ALA A 355 -1.76 -14.17 -4.83
C ALA A 355 -0.36 -13.97 -4.24
N ARG A 356 -0.08 -14.50 -3.04
CA ARG A 356 1.26 -14.46 -2.45
C ARG A 356 2.27 -15.23 -3.32
N LYS A 357 1.92 -16.44 -3.78
CA LYS A 357 2.79 -17.19 -4.70
C LYS A 357 3.00 -16.49 -6.03
N VAL A 358 1.98 -15.79 -6.55
CA VAL A 358 2.15 -14.93 -7.74
C VAL A 358 3.16 -13.81 -7.47
N GLY A 359 3.08 -13.16 -6.31
CA GLY A 359 4.07 -12.16 -5.88
C GLY A 359 5.49 -12.73 -5.77
N LEU A 360 5.64 -13.96 -5.25
CA LEU A 360 6.92 -14.66 -5.20
C LEU A 360 7.45 -15.02 -6.60
N ALA A 361 6.58 -15.32 -7.56
CA ALA A 361 6.97 -15.51 -8.96
C ALA A 361 7.51 -14.20 -9.58
N LEU A 362 6.96 -13.03 -9.23
CA LEU A 362 7.56 -11.76 -9.65
C LEU A 362 8.95 -11.54 -9.03
N VAL A 363 9.12 -11.93 -7.76
CA VAL A 363 10.42 -11.83 -7.07
C VAL A 363 11.47 -12.72 -7.73
N SER A 364 11.12 -13.95 -8.15
CA SER A 364 12.07 -14.84 -8.85
C SER A 364 12.50 -14.28 -10.21
N LEU A 365 11.62 -13.55 -10.90
CA LEU A 365 11.96 -12.79 -12.10
C LEU A 365 12.87 -11.58 -11.85
N LYS A 366 13.19 -11.27 -10.59
CA LYS A 366 13.90 -10.05 -10.14
C LYS A 366 13.09 -8.77 -10.28
N GLY A 367 11.76 -8.88 -10.45
CA GLY A 367 10.83 -7.73 -10.40
C GLY A 367 10.59 -7.22 -8.98
N GLY A 368 10.94 -8.00 -7.97
CA GLY A 368 10.95 -7.62 -6.55
C GLY A 368 12.32 -7.83 -5.90
N ARG A 369 12.40 -7.53 -4.60
CA ARG A 369 13.65 -7.63 -3.81
C ARG A 369 13.63 -8.83 -2.88
N THR A 370 14.77 -9.52 -2.80
CA THR A 370 15.09 -10.47 -1.72
C THR A 370 15.96 -9.82 -0.64
N ARG A 371 16.61 -8.70 -0.96
CA ARG A 371 17.47 -7.90 -0.07
C ARG A 371 17.28 -6.40 -0.37
N ALA A 372 17.42 -5.56 0.65
CA ALA A 372 17.13 -4.12 0.54
C ALA A 372 17.96 -3.37 -0.54
N ASP A 373 19.19 -3.83 -0.80
CA ASP A 373 20.13 -3.24 -1.76
C ASP A 373 20.00 -3.80 -3.19
N GLN A 374 19.15 -4.81 -3.39
CA GLN A 374 18.96 -5.44 -4.69
C GLN A 374 18.33 -4.46 -5.69
N LYS A 375 18.98 -4.30 -6.85
CA LYS A 375 18.37 -3.66 -8.02
C LYS A 375 17.31 -4.59 -8.60
N ILE A 376 16.16 -4.02 -8.92
CA ILE A 376 15.05 -4.73 -9.54
C ILE A 376 15.05 -4.49 -11.05
N ASP A 377 14.51 -5.47 -11.77
CA ASP A 377 14.22 -5.35 -13.19
C ASP A 377 12.79 -4.83 -13.34
N PHE A 378 12.63 -3.64 -13.93
CA PHE A 378 11.32 -3.01 -14.02
C PHE A 378 10.45 -3.59 -15.15
N ALA A 379 11.08 -4.22 -16.15
CA ALA A 379 10.44 -4.65 -17.39
C ALA A 379 9.78 -6.03 -17.28
N VAL A 380 10.20 -6.85 -16.30
CA VAL A 380 9.69 -8.21 -16.09
C VAL A 380 8.39 -8.22 -15.30
N GLY A 381 7.63 -9.29 -15.47
CA GLY A 381 6.39 -9.52 -14.75
C GLY A 381 5.37 -10.25 -15.62
N PHE A 382 4.10 -9.94 -15.40
CA PHE A 382 2.99 -10.66 -16.00
C PHE A 382 1.89 -9.70 -16.47
N THR A 383 1.29 -9.98 -17.62
CA THR A 383 0.09 -9.28 -18.15
C THR A 383 -1.01 -10.27 -18.49
N ASP A 384 -2.22 -9.76 -18.72
CA ASP A 384 -3.38 -10.55 -19.15
C ASP A 384 -3.70 -11.69 -18.18
N PHE A 385 -3.60 -11.41 -16.89
CA PHE A 385 -3.83 -12.39 -15.83
C PHE A 385 -5.28 -12.88 -15.81
N VAL A 386 -5.45 -14.20 -15.90
CA VAL A 386 -6.74 -14.87 -15.69
C VAL A 386 -7.29 -14.57 -14.30
N LYS A 387 -8.62 -14.46 -14.20
CA LYS A 387 -9.33 -14.26 -12.94
C LYS A 387 -9.91 -15.56 -12.40
N VAL A 388 -10.10 -15.61 -11.09
CA VAL A 388 -10.86 -16.69 -10.45
C VAL A 388 -12.26 -16.77 -11.06
N GLY A 389 -12.70 -17.98 -11.41
CA GLY A 389 -13.96 -18.24 -12.11
C GLY A 389 -13.87 -18.22 -13.63
N GLN A 390 -12.77 -17.79 -14.25
CA GLN A 390 -12.62 -17.80 -15.71
C GLN A 390 -12.15 -19.18 -16.24
N PRO A 391 -12.52 -19.55 -17.48
CA PRO A 391 -12.04 -20.76 -18.12
C PRO A 391 -10.56 -20.63 -18.54
N VAL A 392 -9.84 -21.75 -18.56
CA VAL A 392 -8.45 -21.85 -18.98
C VAL A 392 -8.28 -23.07 -19.89
N SER A 393 -7.54 -22.92 -20.98
CA SER A 393 -7.22 -23.98 -21.94
C SER A 393 -5.84 -23.74 -22.56
N ALA A 394 -5.49 -24.48 -23.62
CA ALA A 394 -4.29 -24.16 -24.41
C ALA A 394 -4.43 -22.82 -25.16
N GLU A 395 -5.66 -22.44 -25.52
CA GLU A 395 -6.02 -21.22 -26.24
C GLU A 395 -6.29 -20.04 -25.30
N THR A 396 -6.70 -20.32 -24.06
CA THR A 396 -6.89 -19.31 -23.00
C THR A 396 -5.81 -19.51 -21.92
N PRO A 397 -4.65 -18.84 -22.03
CA PRO A 397 -3.55 -19.02 -21.08
C PRO A 397 -3.87 -18.44 -19.70
N ILE A 398 -3.00 -18.74 -18.73
CA ILE A 398 -3.03 -18.16 -17.39
C ILE A 398 -2.67 -16.67 -17.45
N CYS A 399 -1.62 -16.33 -18.17
CA CYS A 399 -1.13 -14.97 -18.39
C CYS A 399 -0.08 -14.96 -19.51
N LEU A 400 0.41 -13.77 -19.85
CA LEU A 400 1.67 -13.59 -20.57
C LEU A 400 2.79 -13.28 -19.56
N ALA A 401 3.92 -13.97 -19.67
CA ALA A 401 5.11 -13.71 -18.88
C ALA A 401 6.10 -12.87 -19.68
N HIS A 402 6.57 -11.78 -19.07
CA HIS A 402 7.58 -10.86 -19.58
C HIS A 402 8.91 -11.19 -18.90
N THR A 403 9.85 -11.80 -19.63
CA THR A 403 11.11 -12.34 -19.07
C THR A 403 12.33 -11.91 -19.89
N ARG A 404 13.51 -12.05 -19.31
CA ARG A 404 14.80 -11.79 -19.97
C ARG A 404 15.36 -13.01 -20.71
N ASP A 405 15.04 -14.21 -20.23
CA ASP A 405 15.53 -15.48 -20.75
C ASP A 405 14.55 -16.64 -20.50
N GLU A 406 14.86 -17.80 -21.09
CA GLU A 406 14.05 -19.02 -20.98
C GLU A 406 14.04 -19.59 -19.56
N ALA A 407 15.13 -19.47 -18.80
CA ALA A 407 15.21 -20.01 -17.44
C ALA A 407 14.23 -19.27 -16.50
N GLN A 408 14.13 -17.95 -16.65
CA GLN A 408 13.11 -17.15 -15.97
C GLN A 408 11.68 -17.57 -16.34
N LEU A 409 11.43 -17.88 -17.62
CA LEU A 409 10.12 -18.33 -18.08
C LEU A 409 9.75 -19.70 -17.48
N GLU A 410 10.67 -20.65 -17.48
CA GLU A 410 10.48 -21.98 -16.88
C GLU A 410 10.15 -21.87 -15.38
N GLU A 411 10.92 -21.08 -14.64
CA GLU A 411 10.73 -20.87 -13.20
C GLU A 411 9.39 -20.19 -12.89
N ALA A 412 9.05 -19.10 -13.59
CA ALA A 412 7.79 -18.41 -13.41
C ALA A 412 6.59 -19.30 -13.79
N THR A 413 6.71 -20.09 -14.85
CA THR A 413 5.66 -21.03 -15.28
C THR A 413 5.38 -22.08 -14.20
N ALA A 414 6.43 -22.62 -13.58
CA ALA A 414 6.27 -23.58 -12.48
C ALA A 414 5.54 -22.96 -11.29
N LEU A 415 5.99 -21.78 -10.83
CA LEU A 415 5.40 -21.09 -9.69
C LEU A 415 3.94 -20.67 -9.93
N LEU A 416 3.61 -20.19 -11.13
CA LEU A 416 2.24 -19.80 -11.46
C LEU A 416 1.29 -20.99 -11.54
N ARG A 417 1.76 -22.14 -12.05
CA ARG A 417 0.98 -23.39 -12.05
C ARG A 417 0.72 -23.92 -10.63
N GLU A 418 1.61 -23.65 -9.68
CA GLU A 418 1.39 -23.96 -8.26
C GLU A 418 0.50 -22.94 -7.55
N ALA A 419 0.46 -21.71 -8.04
CA ALA A 419 -0.34 -20.63 -7.47
C ALA A 419 -1.82 -20.73 -7.86
N ILE A 420 -2.13 -21.32 -9.02
CA ILE A 420 -3.48 -21.26 -9.60
C ILE A 420 -4.09 -22.66 -9.67
N VAL A 421 -5.18 -22.84 -8.94
CA VAL A 421 -5.89 -24.12 -8.88
C VAL A 421 -6.93 -24.16 -9.99
N ILE A 422 -6.84 -25.18 -10.86
CA ILE A 422 -7.74 -25.35 -12.01
C ILE A 422 -8.51 -26.66 -11.89
N GLY A 423 -9.80 -26.66 -12.24
CA GLY A 423 -10.64 -27.86 -12.25
C GLY A 423 -12.09 -27.61 -12.64
N GLU A 424 -12.95 -28.60 -12.36
CA GLU A 424 -14.40 -28.57 -12.65
C GLU A 424 -15.25 -28.38 -11.38
N GLY A 425 -14.62 -28.02 -10.25
CA GLY A 425 -15.27 -27.89 -8.95
C GLY A 425 -15.87 -26.52 -8.66
N ASP A 426 -16.23 -26.33 -7.38
CA ASP A 426 -16.69 -25.05 -6.85
C ASP A 426 -15.58 -24.00 -6.95
N VAL A 427 -15.97 -22.81 -7.38
CA VAL A 427 -15.08 -21.64 -7.39
C VAL A 427 -15.06 -21.09 -5.97
N ASP A 428 -13.88 -20.69 -5.52
CA ASP A 428 -13.76 -19.95 -4.28
C ASP A 428 -14.71 -18.72 -4.33
N PRO A 429 -15.65 -18.58 -3.37
CA PRO A 429 -16.62 -17.48 -3.36
C PRO A 429 -15.97 -16.10 -3.49
N THR A 430 -14.73 -15.96 -2.99
CA THR A 430 -13.94 -14.73 -3.03
C THR A 430 -13.67 -14.24 -4.46
N GLY A 431 -13.70 -15.14 -5.44
CA GLY A 431 -13.58 -14.81 -6.86
C GLY A 431 -14.82 -14.14 -7.48
N THR A 432 -15.97 -14.19 -6.80
CA THR A 432 -17.26 -13.69 -7.31
C THR A 432 -17.86 -12.56 -6.48
N GLU A 433 -17.33 -12.33 -5.28
CA GLU A 433 -17.79 -11.29 -4.37
C GLU A 433 -17.15 -9.92 -4.67
N PRO A 434 -17.76 -8.80 -4.25
CA PRO A 434 -17.31 -7.44 -4.60
C PRO A 434 -15.95 -7.09 -4.00
N ALA A 435 -14.98 -6.62 -4.79
CA ALA A 435 -13.61 -6.37 -4.34
C ALA A 435 -13.47 -5.49 -3.08
N VAL A 436 -14.44 -4.63 -2.78
CA VAL A 436 -14.59 -3.91 -1.50
C VAL A 436 -15.69 -4.59 -0.67
N ARG A 437 -15.32 -5.17 0.48
CA ARG A 437 -16.25 -5.95 1.31
C ARG A 437 -16.94 -5.14 2.39
N GLU A 438 -16.19 -4.24 3.02
CA GLU A 438 -16.68 -3.56 4.21
C GLU A 438 -16.01 -2.20 4.40
N ARG A 439 -16.80 -1.27 4.92
CA ARG A 439 -16.36 0.06 5.32
C ARG A 439 -16.37 0.17 6.84
N ILE A 440 -15.23 0.50 7.42
CA ILE A 440 -15.01 0.62 8.86
C ILE A 440 -14.70 2.07 9.20
N VAL A 441 -15.35 2.57 10.25
CA VAL A 441 -15.12 3.90 10.81
C VAL A 441 -14.87 3.79 12.31
N ALA A 442 -14.16 4.77 12.85
CA ALA A 442 -13.95 4.85 14.30
C ALA A 442 -15.30 4.87 15.03
N ARG A 443 -15.40 4.09 16.11
CA ARG A 443 -16.59 4.09 16.96
C ARG A 443 -16.73 5.49 17.58
N LYS A 444 -17.91 6.10 17.46
CA LYS A 444 -18.21 7.34 18.19
C LYS A 444 -18.07 7.03 19.68
N LYS A 445 -17.32 7.86 20.44
CA LYS A 445 -17.35 7.79 21.90
C LYS A 445 -18.81 7.97 22.33
N GLY A 446 -19.37 6.91 22.90
CA GLY A 446 -20.72 6.91 23.49
C GLY A 446 -20.77 7.73 24.76
#